data_AF-A0A2H4TVU4-F1
#
_entry.id   AF-A0A2H4TVU4-F1
#
_cell.length_a   1.000
_cell.length_b   1.000
_cell.length_c   1.000
_cell.angle_alpha   90.00
_cell.angle_beta   90.00
_cell.angle_gamma   90.00
#
_symmetry.space_group_name_H-M   'P 1'
#
loop_
_entity.id
_entity.type
_entity.pdbx_description
1 polymer ?
#
loop_
_entity_poly.entity_id
_entity_poly.type
_entity_poly.pdbx_seq_one_letter_code
_entity_poly.pdbx_strand_id
1 'polypeptide(L)'
;MNSFSLLTTPWLPVRFKDGTTGKLAPVDLADENVVDISAPRADLQGAVWQFLLGLLQTSFAPKDHRRWDDIWEDGLEAEKLREALLSLEHAFQFGPDSPSFMQDFDELKVKATSIASLLPDAPGKQTKERNTDHFIKRDTTQHLCLHCVPLALFSIQLNAPIGGRGYYPGLRGGGPLTTLIELLEYQGNQQTPLWRKLWLNVMPQDEADLPLPKTFDDLVFPWLAPTRTSELDGAVVTDEQVNKLQAYWGMPRRIRIDFKTTSIGNCDICGRQSDALLGLMSLKNYGVQYVMWRHPLTPYRLPLKEGGDFYSVKPQPGGLIWRDWLGLIEVGNSKNNTELPAQVVKLLNASNLKQTRVGLWGFGFDFEDMKVRCWYEHHFPLLLNKKEDLIPKLRLAAQAASHILSLLHRALKEAWFSEKKTTKLDFGFVDIDFWNKTQHRFLRLVRKIEEGQDPDELLSKWQKEMWLFARQDFDDRVFTNPYEPVDLERVMTARKKYFTTSAEKQNANAAREKKQEAAE
;
A
#
# COMPACT_ATOMS: atom_id res chain seq x y z
N MET A 1 18.99 -28.84 9.66
CA MET A 1 17.78 -28.08 10.07
C MET A 1 16.57 -28.89 9.70
N ASN A 2 15.56 -28.93 10.57
CA ASN A 2 14.29 -29.61 10.29
C ASN A 2 13.27 -28.61 9.75
N SER A 3 12.35 -29.10 8.93
CA SER A 3 11.18 -28.33 8.51
C SER A 3 10.28 -28.01 9.72
N PHE A 4 9.59 -26.87 9.66
CA PHE A 4 8.57 -26.51 10.64
C PHE A 4 7.32 -25.95 9.97
N SER A 5 6.20 -26.04 10.66
CA SER A 5 4.93 -25.51 10.19
C SER A 5 4.77 -24.03 10.50
N LEU A 6 4.44 -23.26 9.48
CA LEU A 6 4.08 -21.85 9.60
C LEU A 6 2.68 -21.65 10.22
N LEU A 7 1.91 -22.70 10.50
CA LEU A 7 0.57 -22.60 11.10
C LEU A 7 0.59 -22.87 12.60
N THR A 8 1.36 -23.87 13.03
CA THR A 8 1.37 -24.33 14.43
C THR A 8 2.58 -23.85 15.24
N THR A 9 3.67 -23.45 14.59
CA THR A 9 4.84 -22.91 15.29
C THR A 9 4.64 -21.43 15.61
N PRO A 10 4.89 -20.94 16.83
CA PRO A 10 4.84 -19.52 17.11
C PRO A 10 5.98 -18.78 16.40
N TRP A 11 5.67 -18.00 15.37
CA TRP A 11 6.69 -17.33 14.55
C TRP A 11 6.40 -15.88 14.19
N LEU A 12 5.13 -15.49 14.10
CA LEU A 12 4.72 -14.14 13.74
C LEU A 12 4.94 -13.17 14.89
N PRO A 13 5.61 -12.02 14.70
CA PRO A 13 5.84 -11.07 15.77
C PRO A 13 4.54 -10.33 16.12
N VAL A 14 4.16 -10.33 17.40
CA VAL A 14 2.91 -9.73 17.87
C VAL A 14 3.12 -8.84 19.08
N ARG A 15 2.16 -7.95 19.33
CA ARG A 15 2.04 -7.13 20.53
C ARG A 15 0.78 -7.52 21.30
N PHE A 16 0.91 -7.62 22.62
CA PHE A 16 -0.18 -7.93 23.53
C PHE A 16 -0.81 -6.66 24.14
N LYS A 17 -1.98 -6.81 24.77
CA LYS A 17 -2.71 -5.72 25.46
C LYS A 17 -1.84 -4.98 26.50
N ASP A 18 -0.98 -5.71 27.21
CA ASP A 18 -0.06 -5.15 28.22
C ASP A 18 1.14 -4.38 27.61
N GLY A 19 1.25 -4.33 26.29
CA GLY A 19 2.31 -3.65 25.55
C GLY A 19 3.56 -4.50 25.31
N THR A 20 3.65 -5.71 25.87
CA THR A 20 4.76 -6.63 25.61
C THR A 20 4.69 -7.19 24.18
N THR A 21 5.83 -7.72 23.70
CA THR A 21 5.92 -8.34 22.38
C THR A 21 6.25 -9.82 22.49
N GLY A 22 5.72 -10.62 21.57
CA GLY A 22 5.90 -12.07 21.55
C GLY A 22 5.84 -12.65 20.16
N LYS A 23 5.54 -13.95 20.09
CA LYS A 23 5.30 -14.68 18.84
C LYS A 23 3.95 -15.36 18.89
N LEU A 24 3.26 -15.36 17.76
CA LEU A 24 1.97 -16.01 17.55
C LEU A 24 2.11 -17.11 16.49
N ALA A 25 1.45 -18.24 16.72
CA ALA A 25 1.16 -19.22 15.67
C ALA A 25 -0.22 -18.90 15.06
N PRO A 26 -0.40 -18.95 13.74
CA PRO A 26 -1.71 -18.67 13.13
C PRO A 26 -2.89 -19.45 13.72
N VAL A 27 -2.70 -20.68 14.17
CA VAL A 27 -3.76 -21.48 14.84
C VAL A 27 -4.27 -20.85 16.15
N ASP A 28 -3.49 -19.95 16.76
CA ASP A 28 -3.82 -19.27 18.02
C ASP A 28 -4.37 -17.85 17.77
N LEU A 29 -4.73 -17.48 16.53
CA LEU A 29 -5.16 -16.13 16.17
C LEU A 29 -6.41 -15.64 16.93
N ALA A 30 -7.22 -16.56 17.45
CA ALA A 30 -8.38 -16.26 18.31
C ALA A 30 -8.00 -15.71 19.70
N ASP A 31 -6.70 -15.60 20.05
CA ASP A 31 -6.26 -15.02 21.32
C ASP A 31 -6.69 -13.54 21.45
N GLU A 32 -7.62 -13.30 22.38
CA GLU A 32 -8.14 -11.99 22.75
C GLU A 32 -7.08 -11.01 23.28
N ASN A 33 -5.91 -11.50 23.73
CA ASN A 33 -4.85 -10.66 24.28
C ASN A 33 -3.90 -10.10 23.21
N VAL A 34 -3.90 -10.67 22.00
CA VAL A 34 -3.06 -10.20 20.90
C VAL A 34 -3.77 -9.03 20.21
N VAL A 35 -3.15 -7.84 20.22
CA VAL A 35 -3.78 -6.62 19.69
C VAL A 35 -3.24 -6.20 18.33
N ASP A 36 -2.01 -6.57 17.97
CA ASP A 36 -1.47 -6.24 16.64
C ASP A 36 -0.23 -7.05 16.28
N ILE A 37 0.17 -6.98 15.01
CA ILE A 37 1.49 -7.42 14.54
C ILE A 37 2.53 -6.38 14.95
N SER A 38 3.73 -6.85 15.29
CA SER A 38 4.88 -6.01 15.69
C SER A 38 6.09 -6.34 14.82
N ALA A 39 5.94 -6.28 13.50
CA ALA A 39 7.03 -6.57 12.59
C ALA A 39 8.12 -5.48 12.66
N PRO A 40 9.43 -5.83 12.61
CA PRO A 40 10.51 -4.83 12.66
C PRO A 40 10.57 -3.87 11.47
N ARG A 41 9.91 -4.20 10.36
CA ARG A 41 9.83 -3.39 9.15
C ARG A 41 8.38 -3.23 8.70
N ALA A 42 8.02 -2.05 8.18
CA ALA A 42 6.65 -1.74 7.75
C ALA A 42 6.19 -2.59 6.54
N ASP A 43 7.10 -2.89 5.60
CA ASP A 43 6.80 -3.78 4.48
C ASP A 43 6.46 -5.20 4.95
N LEU A 44 7.17 -5.68 5.97
CA LEU A 44 6.90 -6.97 6.59
C LEU A 44 5.64 -6.94 7.47
N GLN A 45 5.29 -5.82 8.10
CA GLN A 45 4.02 -5.63 8.80
C GLN A 45 2.85 -5.87 7.84
N GLY A 46 2.85 -5.17 6.69
CA GLY A 46 1.84 -5.35 5.64
C GLY A 46 1.83 -6.76 5.03
N ALA A 47 2.99 -7.42 4.97
CA ALA A 47 3.08 -8.81 4.51
C ALA A 47 2.46 -9.81 5.51
N VAL A 48 2.67 -9.65 6.82
CA VAL A 48 2.02 -10.53 7.83
C VAL A 48 0.50 -10.39 7.77
N TRP A 49 0.00 -9.17 7.65
CA TRP A 49 -1.44 -8.93 7.50
C TRP A 49 -2.00 -9.65 6.27
N GLN A 50 -1.35 -9.50 5.11
CA GLN A 50 -1.77 -10.21 3.90
C GLN A 50 -1.66 -11.73 4.02
N PHE A 51 -0.66 -12.25 4.75
CA PHE A 51 -0.52 -13.68 5.01
C PHE A 51 -1.68 -14.23 5.85
N LEU A 52 -1.99 -13.57 6.97
CA LEU A 52 -3.10 -13.97 7.85
C LEU A 52 -4.46 -13.82 7.16
N LEU A 53 -4.67 -12.76 6.37
CA LEU A 53 -5.87 -12.59 5.56
C LEU A 53 -5.99 -13.68 4.49
N GLY A 54 -4.88 -14.05 3.85
CA GLY A 54 -4.85 -15.16 2.91
C GLY A 54 -5.29 -16.47 3.58
N LEU A 55 -4.76 -16.77 4.77
CA LEU A 55 -5.14 -17.97 5.53
C LEU A 55 -6.63 -18.00 5.86
N LEU A 56 -7.15 -16.90 6.43
CA LEU A 56 -8.57 -16.77 6.77
C LEU A 56 -9.46 -16.86 5.52
N GLN A 57 -9.14 -16.13 4.45
CA GLN A 57 -9.94 -16.16 3.23
C GLN A 57 -9.93 -17.54 2.57
N THR A 58 -8.81 -18.28 2.68
CA THR A 58 -8.63 -19.58 2.01
C THR A 58 -9.23 -20.75 2.78
N SER A 59 -9.40 -20.65 4.11
CA SER A 59 -9.85 -21.78 4.95
C SER A 59 -11.04 -21.50 5.86
N PHE A 60 -11.31 -20.23 6.18
CA PHE A 60 -12.26 -19.84 7.22
C PHE A 60 -13.27 -18.77 6.77
N ALA A 61 -13.26 -18.38 5.48
CA ALA A 61 -14.19 -17.37 4.96
C ALA A 61 -15.65 -17.80 5.17
N PRO A 62 -16.51 -16.93 5.69
CA PRO A 62 -17.91 -17.27 5.90
C PRO A 62 -18.61 -17.45 4.55
N LYS A 63 -19.64 -18.30 4.51
CA LYS A 63 -20.38 -18.55 3.27
C LYS A 63 -21.08 -17.28 2.76
N ASP A 64 -21.76 -16.59 3.67
CA ASP A 64 -22.62 -15.44 3.43
C ASP A 64 -22.43 -14.37 4.51
N HIS A 65 -22.97 -13.17 4.28
CA HIS A 65 -22.91 -12.06 5.23
C HIS A 65 -23.47 -12.40 6.61
N ARG A 66 -24.50 -13.23 6.71
CA ARG A 66 -25.11 -13.57 8.01
C ARG A 66 -24.08 -14.29 8.90
N ARG A 67 -23.36 -15.27 8.36
CA ARG A 67 -22.28 -15.94 9.10
C ARG A 67 -21.09 -15.02 9.39
N TRP A 68 -20.88 -14.01 8.55
CA TRP A 68 -19.89 -12.98 8.81
C TRP A 68 -20.26 -12.16 10.04
N ASP A 69 -21.54 -11.77 10.16
CA ASP A 69 -22.08 -11.05 11.32
C ASP A 69 -22.01 -11.89 12.60
N ASP A 70 -22.37 -13.18 12.53
CA ASP A 70 -22.30 -14.10 13.66
C ASP A 70 -20.89 -14.09 14.30
N ILE A 71 -19.81 -14.19 13.49
CA ILE A 71 -18.42 -14.16 13.98
C ILE A 71 -18.02 -12.76 14.48
N TRP A 72 -18.49 -11.69 13.82
CA TRP A 72 -18.21 -10.32 14.23
C TRP A 72 -18.79 -10.00 15.62
N GLU A 73 -19.99 -10.51 15.90
CA GLU A 73 -20.71 -10.31 17.16
C GLU A 73 -20.24 -11.28 18.26
N ASP A 74 -20.21 -12.59 17.98
CA ASP A 74 -19.97 -13.64 18.98
C ASP A 74 -18.48 -13.91 19.23
N GLY A 75 -17.61 -13.58 18.28
CA GLY A 75 -16.18 -13.82 18.36
C GLY A 75 -15.67 -14.96 17.48
N LEU A 76 -14.34 -15.06 17.37
CA LEU A 76 -13.69 -16.11 16.61
C LEU A 76 -13.45 -17.35 17.47
N GLU A 77 -14.17 -18.45 17.20
CA GLU A 77 -14.00 -19.71 17.93
C GLU A 77 -12.63 -20.36 17.63
N ALA A 78 -11.79 -20.47 18.66
CA ALA A 78 -10.41 -20.96 18.55
C ALA A 78 -10.30 -22.39 17.97
N GLU A 79 -11.14 -23.32 18.42
CA GLU A 79 -11.08 -24.71 17.94
C GLU A 79 -11.49 -24.83 16.47
N LYS A 80 -12.56 -24.14 16.05
CA LYS A 80 -12.97 -24.12 14.63
C LYS A 80 -11.88 -23.51 13.74
N LEU A 81 -11.25 -22.42 14.19
CA LEU A 81 -10.13 -21.82 13.48
C LEU A 81 -8.96 -22.81 13.37
N ARG A 82 -8.60 -23.46 14.47
CA ARG A 82 -7.51 -24.44 14.51
C ARG A 82 -7.78 -25.58 13.54
N GLU A 83 -8.97 -26.18 13.56
CA GLU A 83 -9.37 -27.24 12.63
C GLU A 83 -9.25 -26.80 11.17
N ALA A 84 -9.75 -25.60 10.84
CA ALA A 84 -9.69 -25.07 9.48
C ALA A 84 -8.24 -24.83 9.02
N LEU A 85 -7.38 -24.26 9.86
CA LEU A 85 -5.98 -24.02 9.51
C LEU A 85 -5.18 -25.31 9.43
N LEU A 86 -5.42 -26.29 10.31
CA LEU A 86 -4.74 -27.59 10.24
C LEU A 86 -5.04 -28.35 8.94
N SER A 87 -6.16 -28.08 8.28
CA SER A 87 -6.44 -28.64 6.94
C SER A 87 -5.47 -28.17 5.85
N LEU A 88 -4.72 -27.09 6.11
CA LEU A 88 -3.69 -26.53 5.23
C LEU A 88 -2.27 -26.99 5.60
N GLU A 89 -2.08 -27.74 6.69
CA GLU A 89 -0.77 -28.02 7.30
C GLU A 89 0.28 -28.56 6.31
N HIS A 90 -0.12 -29.43 5.38
CA HIS A 90 0.77 -29.99 4.35
C HIS A 90 1.34 -28.92 3.39
N ALA A 91 0.65 -27.79 3.22
CA ALA A 91 1.07 -26.69 2.35
C ALA A 91 1.97 -25.68 3.06
N PHE A 92 1.93 -25.57 4.38
CA PHE A 92 2.63 -24.50 5.11
C PHE A 92 3.89 -24.99 5.84
N GLN A 93 4.58 -25.98 5.28
CA GLN A 93 5.88 -26.46 5.76
C GLN A 93 7.02 -25.61 5.21
N PHE A 94 7.92 -25.15 6.08
CA PHE A 94 9.11 -24.39 5.69
C PHE A 94 10.39 -25.10 6.14
N GLY A 95 11.27 -25.43 5.19
CA GLY A 95 12.49 -26.19 5.46
C GLY A 95 13.23 -26.65 4.20
N PRO A 96 14.22 -27.55 4.35
CA PRO A 96 15.05 -28.01 3.24
C PRO A 96 14.31 -28.89 2.23
N ASP A 97 13.27 -29.61 2.67
CA ASP A 97 12.56 -30.59 1.86
C ASP A 97 11.48 -29.92 0.98
N SER A 98 11.20 -30.51 -0.19
CA SER A 98 10.06 -30.12 -1.03
C SER A 98 8.84 -30.99 -0.75
N PRO A 99 7.61 -30.44 -0.82
CA PRO A 99 7.30 -29.03 -1.08
C PRO A 99 7.65 -28.14 0.13
N SER A 100 8.10 -26.91 -0.14
CA SER A 100 8.32 -25.91 0.90
C SER A 100 7.66 -24.60 0.54
N PHE A 101 7.03 -23.97 1.54
CA PHE A 101 6.27 -22.74 1.41
C PHE A 101 6.97 -21.71 0.51
N MET A 102 6.31 -21.37 -0.61
CA MET A 102 6.71 -20.34 -1.57
C MET A 102 8.11 -20.49 -2.20
N GLN A 103 8.64 -21.70 -2.20
CA GLN A 103 9.90 -22.04 -2.85
C GLN A 103 9.65 -22.83 -4.14
N ASP A 104 10.62 -22.80 -5.06
CA ASP A 104 10.61 -23.67 -6.24
C ASP A 104 10.50 -25.14 -5.81
N PHE A 105 9.69 -25.92 -6.51
CA PHE A 105 9.51 -27.33 -6.16
C PHE A 105 10.81 -28.11 -6.36
N ASP A 106 11.54 -27.79 -7.43
CA ASP A 106 12.78 -28.44 -7.79
C ASP A 106 14.00 -27.78 -7.13
N GLU A 107 15.13 -28.49 -7.15
CA GLU A 107 16.42 -27.88 -6.85
C GLU A 107 16.88 -26.98 -8.01
N LEU A 108 17.31 -25.77 -7.69
CA LEU A 108 17.78 -24.81 -8.68
C LEU A 108 19.30 -24.88 -8.83
N LYS A 109 19.77 -25.47 -9.94
CA LYS A 109 21.20 -25.57 -10.30
C LYS A 109 21.74 -24.26 -10.86
N VAL A 110 21.86 -23.25 -10.00
CA VAL A 110 22.39 -21.92 -10.31
C VAL A 110 23.37 -21.46 -9.24
N LYS A 111 24.15 -20.41 -9.53
CA LYS A 111 25.05 -19.82 -8.53
C LYS A 111 24.23 -19.22 -7.39
N ALA A 112 24.62 -19.51 -6.15
CA ALA A 112 23.99 -18.93 -4.98
C ALA A 112 24.12 -17.40 -4.99
N THR A 113 23.08 -16.72 -4.50
CA THR A 113 23.01 -15.28 -4.27
C THR A 113 22.72 -15.01 -2.80
N SER A 114 22.99 -13.78 -2.37
CA SER A 114 22.68 -13.36 -1.00
C SER A 114 21.18 -13.40 -0.73
N ILE A 115 20.81 -13.86 0.47
CA ILE A 115 19.43 -13.83 0.96
C ILE A 115 18.87 -12.41 1.09
N ALA A 116 19.73 -11.40 1.16
CA ALA A 116 19.33 -10.00 1.20
C ALA A 116 18.45 -9.60 0.01
N SER A 117 18.59 -10.27 -1.14
CA SER A 117 17.74 -10.01 -2.32
C SER A 117 16.27 -10.42 -2.16
N LEU A 118 15.87 -11.01 -1.03
CA LEU A 118 14.46 -11.13 -0.63
C LEU A 118 13.87 -9.77 -0.21
N LEU A 119 14.71 -8.79 0.13
CA LEU A 119 14.28 -7.45 0.49
C LEU A 119 14.41 -6.54 -0.74
N PRO A 120 13.32 -5.90 -1.21
CA PRO A 120 13.34 -5.10 -2.43
C PRO A 120 14.36 -3.94 -2.41
N ASP A 121 14.62 -3.39 -1.23
CA ASP A 121 15.54 -2.27 -0.99
C ASP A 121 17.01 -2.69 -0.94
N ALA A 122 17.32 -3.99 -0.92
CA ALA A 122 18.69 -4.47 -0.91
C ALA A 122 19.38 -4.19 -2.26
N PRO A 123 20.56 -3.55 -2.27
CA PRO A 123 21.21 -3.14 -3.50
C PRO A 123 21.73 -4.37 -4.26
N GLY A 124 21.27 -4.50 -5.51
CA GLY A 124 21.77 -5.52 -6.43
C GLY A 124 23.22 -5.27 -6.86
N LYS A 125 23.82 -6.25 -7.55
CA LYS A 125 25.22 -6.21 -8.00
C LYS A 125 25.56 -4.91 -8.76
N GLN A 126 24.74 -4.55 -9.75
CA GLN A 126 24.96 -3.35 -10.56
C GLN A 126 24.85 -2.06 -9.73
N THR A 127 23.91 -2.00 -8.77
CA THR A 127 23.73 -0.85 -7.88
C THR A 127 24.98 -0.62 -7.04
N LYS A 128 25.56 -1.70 -6.49
CA LYS A 128 26.81 -1.64 -5.72
C LYS A 128 28.00 -1.23 -6.60
N GLU A 129 28.17 -1.85 -7.77
CA GLU A 129 29.27 -1.54 -8.70
C GLU A 129 29.25 -0.09 -9.21
N ARG A 130 28.05 0.46 -9.41
CA ARG A 130 27.87 1.85 -9.85
C ARG A 130 27.82 2.86 -8.69
N ASN A 131 27.89 2.41 -7.43
CA ASN A 131 27.73 3.24 -6.23
C ASN A 131 26.43 4.08 -6.24
N THR A 132 25.34 3.54 -6.78
CA THR A 132 24.02 4.21 -6.82
C THR A 132 23.17 3.89 -5.59
N ASP A 133 23.74 3.27 -4.57
CA ASP A 133 23.14 2.90 -3.28
C ASP A 133 23.55 3.84 -2.14
N HIS A 134 23.75 5.13 -2.43
CA HIS A 134 24.38 6.12 -1.54
C HIS A 134 23.76 6.21 -0.13
N PHE A 135 22.44 6.00 -0.01
CA PHE A 135 21.71 6.07 1.27
C PHE A 135 21.51 4.70 1.93
N ILE A 136 21.93 3.61 1.29
CA ILE A 136 21.79 2.26 1.83
C ILE A 136 23.08 1.89 2.55
N LYS A 137 22.96 1.57 3.83
CA LYS A 137 24.07 1.00 4.60
C LYS A 137 24.32 -0.42 4.12
N ARG A 138 25.39 -0.61 3.34
CA ARG A 138 25.81 -1.92 2.84
C ARG A 138 26.02 -2.88 3.99
N ASP A 139 25.76 -4.14 3.71
CA ASP A 139 26.00 -5.28 4.60
C ASP A 139 25.22 -5.26 5.93
N THR A 140 24.15 -4.47 5.99
CA THR A 140 23.19 -4.48 7.10
C THR A 140 22.25 -5.68 7.09
N THR A 141 22.03 -6.31 5.94
CA THR A 141 21.28 -7.56 5.84
C THR A 141 22.11 -8.58 5.09
N GLN A 142 22.52 -9.62 5.79
CA GLN A 142 23.35 -10.73 5.30
C GLN A 142 22.81 -12.07 5.80
N HIS A 143 22.25 -12.11 7.02
CA HIS A 143 21.87 -13.32 7.71
C HIS A 143 20.49 -13.18 8.37
N LEU A 144 19.56 -14.07 8.01
CA LEU A 144 18.19 -14.06 8.49
C LEU A 144 17.88 -15.34 9.29
N CYS A 145 17.10 -15.22 10.35
CA CYS A 145 16.63 -16.41 11.09
C CYS A 145 15.50 -17.11 10.33
N LEU A 146 15.27 -18.39 10.70
CA LEU A 146 14.22 -19.24 10.15
C LEU A 146 12.80 -18.64 10.19
N HIS A 147 12.53 -17.67 11.06
CA HIS A 147 11.20 -17.06 11.17
C HIS A 147 11.07 -15.81 10.28
N CYS A 148 12.16 -15.09 10.00
CA CYS A 148 12.12 -13.90 9.16
C CYS A 148 12.17 -14.24 7.66
N VAL A 149 12.83 -15.36 7.30
CA VAL A 149 12.92 -15.80 5.90
C VAL A 149 11.58 -16.10 5.25
N PRO A 150 10.66 -16.90 5.82
CA PRO A 150 9.36 -17.17 5.18
C PRO A 150 8.54 -15.89 4.98
N LEU A 151 8.64 -14.90 5.88
CA LEU A 151 7.97 -13.61 5.72
C LEU A 151 8.59 -12.75 4.61
N ALA A 152 9.92 -12.69 4.54
CA ALA A 152 10.63 -11.99 3.46
C ALA A 152 10.34 -12.65 2.10
N LEU A 153 10.28 -13.98 2.07
CA LEU A 153 9.90 -14.76 0.90
C LEU A 153 8.46 -14.45 0.46
N PHE A 154 7.51 -14.45 1.39
CA PHE A 154 6.12 -14.07 1.09
C PHE A 154 6.03 -12.64 0.56
N SER A 155 6.70 -11.69 1.22
CA SER A 155 6.71 -10.28 0.79
C SER A 155 7.25 -10.09 -0.63
N ILE A 156 8.37 -10.73 -0.99
CA ILE A 156 8.93 -10.58 -2.34
C ILE A 156 8.05 -11.25 -3.38
N GLN A 157 7.44 -12.40 -3.10
CA GLN A 157 6.54 -13.04 -4.05
C GLN A 157 5.29 -12.17 -4.33
N LEU A 158 4.77 -11.49 -3.30
CA LEU A 158 3.66 -10.57 -3.43
C LEU A 158 4.00 -9.26 -4.17
N ASN A 159 5.17 -8.69 -3.88
CA ASN A 159 5.47 -7.29 -4.20
C ASN A 159 6.62 -7.12 -5.19
N ALA A 160 7.23 -8.21 -5.69
CA ALA A 160 8.40 -8.16 -6.55
C ALA A 160 8.23 -7.13 -7.67
N PRO A 161 9.23 -6.26 -7.89
CA PRO A 161 9.22 -5.40 -9.06
C PRO A 161 9.42 -6.24 -10.33
N ILE A 162 9.39 -5.59 -11.50
CA ILE A 162 9.95 -6.24 -12.67
C ILE A 162 11.46 -6.42 -12.44
N GLY A 163 12.02 -7.60 -12.73
CA GLY A 163 13.42 -7.93 -12.38
C GLY A 163 14.32 -8.24 -13.58
N GLY A 164 13.85 -7.99 -14.79
CA GLY A 164 14.57 -8.27 -16.05
C GLY A 164 14.01 -9.49 -16.76
N ARG A 165 14.76 -10.02 -17.73
CA ARG A 165 14.28 -11.09 -18.61
C ARG A 165 13.93 -12.35 -17.81
N GLY A 166 12.64 -12.71 -17.81
CA GLY A 166 12.09 -13.87 -17.10
C GLY A 166 11.92 -13.68 -15.59
N TYR A 167 12.19 -12.49 -15.06
CA TYR A 167 12.00 -12.16 -13.65
C TYR A 167 10.72 -11.35 -13.45
N TYR A 168 9.61 -12.07 -13.26
CA TYR A 168 8.27 -11.48 -13.25
C TYR A 168 7.96 -10.71 -11.98
N PRO A 169 7.16 -9.64 -12.07
CA PRO A 169 6.65 -8.99 -10.88
C PRO A 169 5.66 -9.88 -10.12
N GLY A 170 5.21 -9.41 -8.96
CA GLY A 170 4.04 -9.95 -8.25
C GLY A 170 2.84 -10.16 -9.18
N LEU A 171 1.91 -11.05 -8.80
CA LEU A 171 0.66 -11.32 -9.53
C LEU A 171 -0.15 -10.04 -9.84
N ARG A 172 -0.01 -9.02 -8.98
CA ARG A 172 -0.65 -7.71 -9.09
C ARG A 172 0.17 -6.68 -9.87
N GLY A 173 1.26 -7.09 -10.52
CA GLY A 173 2.30 -6.20 -11.04
C GLY A 173 3.32 -5.77 -9.99
N GLY A 174 4.31 -4.97 -10.38
CA GLY A 174 5.39 -4.54 -9.48
C GLY A 174 4.97 -3.36 -8.60
N GLY A 175 5.10 -3.53 -7.27
CA GLY A 175 4.70 -2.54 -6.25
C GLY A 175 3.21 -2.22 -6.23
N PRO A 176 2.33 -3.23 -6.17
CA PRO A 176 0.90 -2.99 -6.11
C PRO A 176 0.55 -2.28 -4.80
N LEU A 177 -0.44 -1.39 -4.87
CA LEU A 177 -1.06 -0.86 -3.66
C LEU A 177 -1.94 -1.93 -3.01
N THR A 178 -1.78 -2.12 -1.71
CA THR A 178 -2.73 -2.87 -0.88
C THR A 178 -3.57 -1.87 -0.09
N THR A 179 -4.88 -2.10 -0.01
CA THR A 179 -5.80 -1.27 0.79
C THR A 179 -6.66 -2.18 1.66
N LEU A 180 -6.60 -1.97 2.97
CA LEU A 180 -7.33 -2.72 3.98
C LEU A 180 -8.26 -1.80 4.77
N ILE A 181 -9.36 -2.36 5.27
CA ILE A 181 -10.20 -1.73 6.29
C ILE A 181 -9.45 -1.76 7.61
N GLU A 182 -9.27 -0.59 8.23
CA GLU A 182 -8.59 -0.46 9.50
C GLU A 182 -9.62 -0.33 10.62
N LEU A 183 -9.57 -1.22 11.63
CA LEU A 183 -10.40 -1.07 12.83
C LEU A 183 -9.72 -0.11 13.81
N LEU A 184 -10.29 1.09 13.97
CA LEU A 184 -9.79 2.12 14.87
C LEU A 184 -10.38 2.01 16.27
N GLU A 185 -11.62 1.55 16.37
CA GLU A 185 -12.35 1.44 17.64
C GLU A 185 -13.54 0.49 17.50
N TYR A 186 -13.80 -0.34 18.51
CA TYR A 186 -14.99 -1.18 18.61
C TYR A 186 -15.55 -1.09 20.02
N GLN A 187 -16.83 -0.74 20.17
CA GLN A 187 -17.51 -0.61 21.47
C GLN A 187 -16.74 0.29 22.47
N GLY A 188 -16.14 1.38 21.99
CA GLY A 188 -15.34 2.29 22.82
C GLY A 188 -13.92 1.82 23.14
N ASN A 189 -13.52 0.63 22.68
CA ASN A 189 -12.18 0.08 22.90
C ASN A 189 -11.29 0.22 21.65
N GLN A 190 -10.11 0.81 21.81
CA GLN A 190 -9.09 0.97 20.76
C GLN A 190 -8.07 -0.19 20.75
N GLN A 191 -7.95 -0.95 21.84
CA GLN A 191 -7.13 -2.15 21.94
C GLN A 191 -7.96 -3.39 21.62
N THR A 192 -8.45 -3.45 20.38
CA THR A 192 -9.20 -4.60 19.88
C THR A 192 -8.26 -5.77 19.55
N PRO A 193 -8.72 -7.02 19.72
CA PRO A 193 -7.97 -8.20 19.30
C PRO A 193 -7.63 -8.17 17.82
N LEU A 194 -6.47 -8.71 17.46
CA LEU A 194 -5.96 -8.75 16.09
C LEU A 194 -6.93 -9.45 15.14
N TRP A 195 -7.55 -10.57 15.55
CA TRP A 195 -8.50 -11.28 14.71
C TRP A 195 -9.67 -10.40 14.27
N ARG A 196 -10.16 -9.53 15.16
CA ARG A 196 -11.29 -8.63 14.87
C ARG A 196 -10.90 -7.59 13.83
N LYS A 197 -9.67 -7.10 13.88
CA LYS A 197 -9.14 -6.18 12.87
C LYS A 197 -9.00 -6.86 11.50
N LEU A 198 -8.56 -8.12 11.48
CA LEU A 198 -8.46 -8.93 10.26
C LEU A 198 -9.83 -9.28 9.68
N TRP A 199 -10.82 -9.56 10.53
CA TRP A 199 -12.16 -10.00 10.10
C TRP A 199 -12.88 -9.00 9.20
N LEU A 200 -12.68 -7.70 9.42
CA LEU A 200 -13.16 -6.62 8.52
C LEU A 200 -12.65 -6.74 7.08
N ASN A 201 -11.62 -7.55 6.86
CA ASN A 201 -11.00 -7.77 5.56
C ASN A 201 -11.16 -9.21 5.04
N VAL A 202 -11.95 -10.04 5.73
CA VAL A 202 -12.38 -11.36 5.25
C VAL A 202 -13.75 -11.19 4.61
N MET A 203 -13.87 -11.55 3.34
CA MET A 203 -15.12 -11.36 2.59
C MET A 203 -15.93 -12.66 2.56
N PRO A 204 -17.28 -12.58 2.64
CA PRO A 204 -18.14 -13.72 2.39
C PRO A 204 -17.91 -14.34 1.01
N GLN A 205 -17.93 -15.67 0.95
CA GLN A 205 -17.62 -16.44 -0.26
C GLN A 205 -18.53 -16.06 -1.43
N ASP A 206 -19.85 -15.98 -1.18
CA ASP A 206 -20.86 -15.75 -2.23
C ASP A 206 -20.75 -14.34 -2.83
N GLU A 207 -20.45 -13.33 -2.01
CA GLU A 207 -20.32 -11.93 -2.42
C GLU A 207 -18.98 -11.63 -3.09
N ALA A 208 -17.92 -12.30 -2.63
CA ALA A 208 -16.58 -12.15 -3.18
C ALA A 208 -16.36 -12.99 -4.45
N ASP A 209 -17.22 -13.97 -4.73
CA ASP A 209 -16.98 -14.99 -5.76
C ASP A 209 -15.63 -15.72 -5.54
N LEU A 210 -15.38 -16.04 -4.26
CA LEU A 210 -14.19 -16.74 -3.75
C LEU A 210 -14.62 -17.90 -2.85
N PRO A 211 -15.25 -18.96 -3.40
CA PRO A 211 -15.65 -20.12 -2.62
C PRO A 211 -14.43 -20.85 -2.06
N LEU A 212 -14.57 -21.42 -0.85
CA LEU A 212 -13.54 -22.29 -0.30
C LEU A 212 -13.35 -23.52 -1.21
N PRO A 213 -12.10 -23.95 -1.43
CA PRO A 213 -11.83 -25.08 -2.29
C PRO A 213 -12.21 -26.38 -1.58
N LYS A 214 -12.58 -27.42 -2.36
CA LYS A 214 -12.81 -28.76 -1.82
C LYS A 214 -11.51 -29.46 -1.43
N THR A 215 -10.42 -29.12 -2.11
CA THR A 215 -9.08 -29.67 -1.94
C THR A 215 -8.06 -28.54 -1.90
N PHE A 216 -7.07 -28.67 -1.03
CA PHE A 216 -5.99 -27.70 -0.87
C PHE A 216 -4.74 -28.19 -1.60
N ASP A 217 -4.72 -28.01 -2.93
CA ASP A 217 -3.68 -28.52 -3.83
C ASP A 217 -2.90 -27.38 -4.53
N ASP A 218 -2.15 -27.70 -5.59
CA ASP A 218 -1.31 -26.76 -6.32
C ASP A 218 -2.09 -25.69 -7.11
N LEU A 219 -3.39 -25.91 -7.34
CA LEU A 219 -4.25 -24.88 -7.94
C LEU A 219 -4.52 -23.74 -6.96
N VAL A 220 -4.40 -23.98 -5.65
CA VAL A 220 -4.46 -22.95 -4.60
C VAL A 220 -3.05 -22.51 -4.22
N PHE A 221 -2.16 -23.47 -3.93
CA PHE A 221 -0.82 -23.25 -3.39
C PHE A 221 0.27 -23.69 -4.38
N PRO A 222 0.81 -22.79 -5.21
CA PRO A 222 1.62 -23.17 -6.37
C PRO A 222 2.95 -23.89 -6.08
N TRP A 223 3.39 -23.95 -4.82
CA TRP A 223 4.60 -24.69 -4.40
C TRP A 223 4.35 -26.17 -4.07
N LEU A 224 3.10 -26.66 -4.16
CA LEU A 224 2.75 -28.06 -3.87
C LEU A 224 3.01 -29.04 -5.03
N ALA A 225 3.36 -28.54 -6.22
CA ALA A 225 3.64 -29.33 -7.41
C ALA A 225 4.85 -28.76 -8.17
N PRO A 226 5.42 -29.48 -9.15
CA PRO A 226 6.47 -28.97 -10.02
C PRO A 226 6.16 -27.56 -10.54
N THR A 227 7.09 -26.64 -10.34
CA THR A 227 6.84 -25.21 -10.54
C THR A 227 6.53 -24.92 -12.01
N ARG A 228 5.39 -24.27 -12.26
CA ARG A 228 5.02 -23.79 -13.61
C ARG A 228 6.04 -22.74 -14.07
N THR A 229 6.55 -22.91 -15.28
CA THR A 229 7.57 -22.00 -15.86
C THR A 229 7.07 -21.38 -17.15
N SER A 230 7.49 -20.14 -17.42
CA SER A 230 7.26 -19.45 -18.70
C SER A 230 8.38 -19.68 -19.73
N GLU A 231 9.14 -20.77 -19.60
CA GLU A 231 10.19 -21.13 -20.57
C GLU A 231 9.60 -21.47 -21.95
N LEU A 232 8.34 -21.94 -22.00
CA LEU A 232 7.57 -22.16 -23.23
C LEU A 232 6.84 -20.88 -23.65
N ASP A 233 6.75 -20.65 -24.96
CA ASP A 233 6.06 -19.46 -25.49
C ASP A 233 4.55 -19.51 -25.17
N GLY A 234 4.00 -18.36 -24.76
CA GLY A 234 2.61 -18.24 -24.35
C GLY A 234 2.23 -18.89 -23.01
N ALA A 235 3.18 -19.47 -22.25
CA ALA A 235 2.90 -20.08 -20.96
C ALA A 235 2.64 -19.02 -19.87
N VAL A 236 1.37 -18.63 -19.74
CA VAL A 236 0.85 -17.71 -18.73
C VAL A 236 -0.14 -18.42 -17.80
N VAL A 237 -0.31 -17.87 -16.59
CA VAL A 237 -1.31 -18.34 -15.62
C VAL A 237 -2.41 -17.29 -15.46
N THR A 238 -3.64 -17.66 -15.79
CA THR A 238 -4.86 -16.86 -15.57
C THR A 238 -5.72 -17.47 -14.47
N ASP A 239 -6.67 -16.71 -13.95
CA ASP A 239 -7.61 -17.15 -12.90
C ASP A 239 -8.63 -18.21 -13.39
N GLU A 240 -8.74 -18.42 -14.71
CA GLU A 240 -9.53 -19.50 -15.31
C GLU A 240 -8.83 -20.88 -15.24
N GLN A 241 -7.50 -20.90 -15.05
CA GLN A 241 -6.69 -22.12 -15.09
C GLN A 241 -6.39 -22.71 -13.70
N VAL A 242 -6.71 -21.97 -12.64
CA VAL A 242 -6.36 -22.29 -11.24
C VAL A 242 -7.49 -21.84 -10.32
N ASN A 243 -7.32 -22.04 -9.01
CA ASN A 243 -8.25 -21.47 -8.05
C ASN A 243 -8.02 -19.95 -7.89
N LYS A 244 -9.10 -19.15 -7.87
CA LYS A 244 -9.03 -17.69 -7.67
C LYS A 244 -8.34 -17.27 -6.37
N LEU A 245 -8.36 -18.11 -5.33
CA LEU A 245 -7.66 -17.88 -4.07
C LEU A 245 -6.14 -17.84 -4.22
N GLN A 246 -5.59 -18.36 -5.33
CA GLN A 246 -4.18 -18.19 -5.66
C GLN A 246 -3.78 -16.71 -5.80
N ALA A 247 -4.74 -15.77 -5.91
CA ALA A 247 -4.48 -14.35 -5.76
C ALA A 247 -3.67 -14.02 -4.49
N TYR A 248 -3.96 -14.67 -3.36
CA TYR A 248 -3.25 -14.48 -2.09
C TYR A 248 -1.88 -15.17 -2.04
N TRP A 249 -1.62 -16.11 -2.96
CA TRP A 249 -0.52 -17.08 -2.88
C TRP A 249 0.36 -17.12 -4.14
N GLY A 250 0.29 -16.07 -4.97
CA GLY A 250 1.07 -15.98 -6.20
C GLY A 250 2.57 -16.16 -5.95
N MET A 251 3.23 -17.00 -6.76
CA MET A 251 4.64 -17.36 -6.62
C MET A 251 5.42 -17.11 -7.92
N PRO A 252 5.55 -15.85 -8.38
CA PRO A 252 6.16 -15.54 -9.67
C PRO A 252 7.68 -15.78 -9.74
N ARG A 253 8.38 -15.77 -8.59
CA ARG A 253 9.84 -15.94 -8.51
C ARG A 253 10.21 -17.37 -8.15
N ARG A 254 11.16 -17.93 -8.88
CA ARG A 254 11.77 -19.24 -8.59
C ARG A 254 12.88 -19.07 -7.58
N ILE A 255 12.61 -19.36 -6.32
CA ILE A 255 13.54 -19.14 -5.20
C ILE A 255 13.70 -20.46 -4.43
N ARG A 256 14.94 -20.79 -4.06
CA ARG A 256 15.25 -21.86 -3.10
C ARG A 256 16.24 -21.38 -2.06
N ILE A 257 15.90 -21.53 -0.78
CA ILE A 257 16.75 -21.13 0.34
C ILE A 257 17.83 -22.19 0.58
N ASP A 258 19.06 -21.75 0.86
CA ASP A 258 20.14 -22.66 1.25
C ASP A 258 20.10 -22.90 2.77
N PHE A 259 19.63 -24.08 3.17
CA PHE A 259 19.60 -24.53 4.56
C PHE A 259 20.88 -25.27 5.01
N LYS A 260 21.86 -25.46 4.12
CA LYS A 260 23.12 -26.17 4.39
C LYS A 260 24.19 -25.20 4.89
N THR A 261 24.27 -24.01 4.30
CA THR A 261 25.28 -23.00 4.65
C THR A 261 24.72 -22.02 5.69
N THR A 262 25.11 -22.22 6.95
CA THR A 262 24.50 -21.51 8.09
C THR A 262 25.54 -20.89 9.00
N SER A 263 25.15 -19.87 9.74
CA SER A 263 26.02 -19.16 10.69
C SER A 263 25.35 -18.88 12.03
N ILE A 264 26.16 -18.76 13.07
CA ILE A 264 25.71 -18.35 14.41
C ILE A 264 25.80 -16.83 14.50
N GLY A 265 24.77 -16.18 15.05
CA GLY A 265 24.78 -14.73 15.25
C GLY A 265 23.40 -14.17 15.58
N ASN A 266 23.18 -12.91 15.23
CA ASN A 266 21.88 -12.25 15.35
C ASN A 266 21.24 -12.11 13.97
N CYS A 267 19.92 -12.28 13.90
CA CYS A 267 19.17 -12.01 12.69
C CYS A 267 19.15 -10.52 12.38
N ASP A 268 19.46 -10.16 11.14
CA ASP A 268 19.54 -8.75 10.71
C ASP A 268 18.17 -8.04 10.63
N ILE A 269 17.06 -8.79 10.65
CA ILE A 269 15.70 -8.22 10.65
C ILE A 269 15.15 -8.06 12.07
N CYS A 270 15.15 -9.13 12.87
CA CYS A 270 14.51 -9.12 14.19
C CYS A 270 15.49 -8.99 15.37
N GLY A 271 16.79 -8.97 15.12
CA GLY A 271 17.84 -8.87 16.15
C GLY A 271 18.00 -10.10 17.05
N ARG A 272 17.13 -11.12 16.93
CA ARG A 272 17.20 -12.31 17.78
C ARG A 272 18.42 -13.16 17.44
N GLN A 273 19.05 -13.68 18.48
CA GLN A 273 20.14 -14.65 18.35
C GLN A 273 19.62 -15.96 17.77
N SER A 274 20.44 -16.59 16.93
CA SER A 274 20.17 -17.87 16.29
C SER A 274 21.49 -18.61 16.07
N ASP A 275 21.47 -19.92 16.21
CA ASP A 275 22.57 -20.82 15.90
C ASP A 275 22.63 -21.23 14.42
N ALA A 276 21.50 -21.07 13.71
CA ALA A 276 21.35 -21.47 12.31
C ALA A 276 20.77 -20.35 11.43
N LEU A 277 21.47 -19.23 11.29
CA LEU A 277 21.10 -18.16 10.37
C LEU A 277 21.33 -18.57 8.91
N LEU A 278 20.42 -18.15 8.03
CA LEU A 278 20.44 -18.38 6.60
C LEU A 278 21.00 -17.15 5.89
N GLY A 279 21.98 -17.34 5.00
CA GLY A 279 22.63 -16.24 4.27
C GLY A 279 22.56 -16.30 2.75
N LEU A 280 22.18 -17.47 2.20
CA LEU A 280 22.24 -17.74 0.77
C LEU A 280 20.92 -18.31 0.24
N MET A 281 20.70 -18.12 -1.06
CA MET A 281 19.61 -18.71 -1.81
C MET A 281 19.97 -18.90 -3.29
N SER A 282 19.24 -19.75 -3.99
CA SER A 282 19.24 -19.85 -5.45
C SER A 282 18.03 -19.09 -6.01
N LEU A 283 18.26 -18.32 -7.07
CA LEU A 283 17.24 -17.54 -7.77
C LEU A 283 17.38 -17.80 -9.28
N LYS A 284 16.31 -18.30 -9.91
CA LYS A 284 16.25 -18.57 -11.36
C LYS A 284 15.17 -17.72 -12.03
N ASN A 285 15.39 -17.32 -13.27
CA ASN A 285 14.38 -16.66 -14.10
C ASN A 285 13.38 -17.67 -14.71
N TYR A 286 12.38 -17.14 -15.42
CA TYR A 286 11.28 -17.86 -16.05
C TYR A 286 10.39 -18.62 -15.06
N GLY A 287 9.98 -17.92 -13.99
CA GLY A 287 8.95 -18.40 -13.06
C GLY A 287 7.54 -18.27 -13.62
N VAL A 288 6.56 -18.22 -12.73
CA VAL A 288 5.14 -18.13 -13.12
C VAL A 288 4.83 -16.73 -13.65
N GLN A 289 4.32 -16.66 -14.88
CA GLN A 289 3.86 -15.41 -15.48
C GLN A 289 2.35 -15.26 -15.30
N TYR A 290 1.93 -14.47 -14.32
CA TYR A 290 0.52 -14.17 -14.06
C TYR A 290 0.00 -13.07 -15.00
N VAL A 291 -1.18 -13.29 -15.60
CA VAL A 291 -1.80 -12.37 -16.57
C VAL A 291 -3.30 -12.23 -16.28
N MET A 292 -3.82 -11.00 -16.40
CA MET A 292 -5.25 -10.65 -16.22
C MET A 292 -5.85 -10.92 -14.83
N TRP A 293 -5.03 -10.88 -13.78
CA TRP A 293 -5.51 -11.10 -12.41
C TRP A 293 -6.10 -9.87 -11.73
N ARG A 294 -7.13 -10.12 -10.90
CA ARG A 294 -7.66 -9.15 -9.93
C ARG A 294 -7.49 -9.68 -8.52
N HIS A 295 -6.77 -8.93 -7.71
CA HIS A 295 -6.51 -9.27 -6.33
C HIS A 295 -7.49 -8.53 -5.40
N PRO A 296 -8.15 -9.21 -4.46
CA PRO A 296 -9.23 -8.62 -3.68
C PRO A 296 -8.81 -7.45 -2.78
N LEU A 297 -7.54 -7.40 -2.38
CA LEU A 297 -6.96 -6.36 -1.52
C LEU A 297 -6.32 -5.19 -2.29
N THR A 298 -6.42 -5.16 -3.61
CA THR A 298 -5.78 -4.13 -4.45
C THR A 298 -6.82 -3.34 -5.23
N PRO A 299 -6.73 -2.00 -5.23
CA PRO A 299 -7.56 -1.18 -6.10
C PRO A 299 -7.00 -1.14 -7.52
N TYR A 300 -7.89 -0.90 -8.48
CA TYR A 300 -7.61 -0.94 -9.90
C TYR A 300 -8.14 0.31 -10.60
N ARG A 301 -7.60 0.59 -11.79
CA ARG A 301 -8.08 1.62 -12.70
C ARG A 301 -8.36 1.03 -14.05
N LEU A 302 -9.47 1.41 -14.65
CA LEU A 302 -9.79 1.11 -16.04
C LEU A 302 -9.71 2.41 -16.85
N PRO A 303 -8.83 2.52 -17.87
CA PRO A 303 -8.82 3.68 -18.74
C PRO A 303 -10.17 3.92 -19.40
N LEU A 304 -10.61 5.19 -19.46
CA LEU A 304 -11.82 5.58 -20.21
C LEU A 304 -11.61 5.56 -21.73
N LYS A 305 -10.35 5.53 -22.18
CA LYS A 305 -10.00 5.39 -23.58
C LYS A 305 -10.25 3.95 -24.03
N GLU A 306 -10.91 3.78 -25.18
CA GLU A 306 -11.17 2.46 -25.76
C GLU A 306 -9.89 1.62 -25.94
N GLY A 307 -10.02 0.32 -25.66
CA GLY A 307 -8.93 -0.66 -25.78
C GLY A 307 -7.88 -0.61 -24.65
N GLY A 308 -8.10 0.18 -23.59
CA GLY A 308 -7.22 0.20 -22.42
C GLY A 308 -7.50 -0.94 -21.45
N ASP A 309 -6.48 -1.73 -21.13
CA ASP A 309 -6.56 -2.75 -20.08
C ASP A 309 -6.60 -2.11 -18.69
N PHE A 310 -7.31 -2.76 -17.76
CA PHE A 310 -7.29 -2.34 -16.37
C PHE A 310 -5.92 -2.63 -15.74
N TYR A 311 -5.48 -1.78 -14.82
CA TYR A 311 -4.19 -1.91 -14.16
C TYR A 311 -4.31 -1.65 -12.65
N SER A 312 -3.43 -2.29 -11.89
CA SER A 312 -3.36 -2.08 -10.44
C SER A 312 -2.90 -0.67 -10.13
N VAL A 313 -3.51 -0.06 -9.12
CA VAL A 313 -3.01 1.20 -8.56
C VAL A 313 -1.69 0.91 -7.86
N LYS A 314 -0.73 1.83 -8.00
CA LYS A 314 0.59 1.74 -7.38
C LYS A 314 0.87 3.03 -6.62
N PRO A 315 1.59 2.97 -5.49
CA PRO A 315 2.15 4.17 -4.88
C PRO A 315 2.98 4.96 -5.90
N GLN A 316 2.98 6.28 -5.77
CA GLN A 316 3.74 7.22 -6.61
C GLN A 316 4.69 8.02 -5.72
N PRO A 317 5.66 8.78 -6.27
CA PRO A 317 6.44 9.72 -5.49
C PRO A 317 5.55 10.66 -4.66
N GLY A 318 5.80 10.74 -3.35
CA GLY A 318 4.92 11.43 -2.39
C GLY A 318 3.86 10.54 -1.74
N GLY A 319 3.74 9.29 -2.18
CA GLY A 319 2.82 8.30 -1.65
C GLY A 319 1.39 8.46 -2.14
N LEU A 320 0.46 7.89 -1.37
CA LEU A 320 -0.96 8.19 -1.55
C LEU A 320 -1.29 9.46 -0.82
N ILE A 321 -1.83 10.41 -1.56
CA ILE A 321 -2.27 11.68 -1.01
C ILE A 321 -3.79 11.72 -0.99
N TRP A 322 -4.32 12.56 -0.10
CA TRP A 322 -5.76 12.69 0.11
C TRP A 322 -6.55 13.06 -1.16
N ARG A 323 -5.89 13.58 -2.20
CA ARG A 323 -6.47 13.78 -3.54
C ARG A 323 -6.96 12.48 -4.18
N ASP A 324 -6.19 11.41 -4.05
CA ASP A 324 -6.42 10.14 -4.75
C ASP A 324 -7.26 9.17 -3.88
N TRP A 325 -7.41 9.48 -2.59
CA TRP A 325 -8.17 8.71 -1.59
C TRP A 325 -9.60 8.35 -2.01
N LEU A 326 -10.34 9.28 -2.64
CA LEU A 326 -11.73 9.02 -3.03
C LEU A 326 -11.86 7.88 -4.05
N GLY A 327 -10.86 7.68 -4.91
CA GLY A 327 -10.83 6.55 -5.85
C GLY A 327 -10.52 5.21 -5.18
N LEU A 328 -10.09 5.22 -3.92
CA LEU A 328 -9.79 4.02 -3.14
C LEU A 328 -10.98 3.54 -2.30
N ILE A 329 -11.98 4.38 -2.07
CA ILE A 329 -13.13 4.07 -1.19
C ILE A 329 -14.46 3.96 -1.94
N GLU A 330 -14.56 4.50 -3.15
CA GLU A 330 -15.78 4.53 -3.94
C GLU A 330 -15.50 4.29 -5.43
N VAL A 331 -16.37 3.52 -6.09
CA VAL A 331 -16.35 3.42 -7.55
C VAL A 331 -16.73 4.76 -8.16
N GLY A 332 -15.92 5.26 -9.09
CA GLY A 332 -16.24 6.52 -9.76
C GLY A 332 -15.31 6.82 -10.91
N ASN A 333 -15.49 7.97 -11.53
CA ASN A 333 -14.65 8.39 -12.64
C ASN A 333 -13.71 9.51 -12.20
N SER A 334 -12.42 9.32 -12.46
CA SER A 334 -11.45 10.40 -12.55
C SER A 334 -11.42 10.94 -13.99
N LYS A 335 -10.52 11.89 -14.27
CA LYS A 335 -10.42 12.54 -15.58
C LYS A 335 -10.21 11.54 -16.73
N ASN A 336 -9.43 10.48 -16.48
CA ASN A 336 -8.98 9.55 -17.52
C ASN A 336 -9.33 8.08 -17.23
N ASN A 337 -9.80 7.75 -16.02
CA ASN A 337 -10.03 6.37 -15.60
C ASN A 337 -11.34 6.23 -14.83
N THR A 338 -11.93 5.04 -14.90
CA THR A 338 -12.80 4.52 -13.84
C THR A 338 -11.92 4.01 -12.71
N GLU A 339 -12.14 4.56 -11.52
CA GLU A 339 -11.49 4.15 -10.27
C GLU A 339 -12.28 3.00 -9.64
N LEU A 340 -11.59 1.93 -9.28
CA LEU A 340 -12.16 0.74 -8.67
C LEU A 340 -11.45 0.48 -7.34
N PRO A 341 -12.11 0.70 -6.19
CA PRO A 341 -11.63 0.27 -4.89
C PRO A 341 -11.25 -1.21 -4.88
N ALA A 342 -10.41 -1.61 -3.92
CA ALA A 342 -10.21 -3.02 -3.65
C ALA A 342 -11.54 -3.70 -3.33
N GLN A 343 -11.70 -4.95 -3.72
CA GLN A 343 -12.96 -5.69 -3.55
C GLN A 343 -13.39 -5.72 -2.08
N VAL A 344 -12.44 -5.89 -1.17
CA VAL A 344 -12.68 -5.85 0.28
C VAL A 344 -13.27 -4.51 0.76
N VAL A 345 -12.85 -3.40 0.15
CA VAL A 345 -13.37 -2.07 0.47
C VAL A 345 -14.76 -1.87 -0.12
N LYS A 346 -14.97 -2.38 -1.34
CA LYS A 346 -16.26 -2.30 -2.04
C LYS A 346 -17.35 -3.11 -1.33
N LEU A 347 -17.01 -4.28 -0.81
CA LEU A 347 -17.96 -5.20 -0.16
C LEU A 347 -18.26 -4.83 1.30
N LEU A 348 -17.49 -3.94 1.92
CA LEU A 348 -17.74 -3.54 3.30
C LEU A 348 -19.12 -2.88 3.43
N ASN A 349 -20.06 -3.56 4.10
CA ASN A 349 -21.35 -2.99 4.43
C ASN A 349 -21.27 -2.14 5.71
N ALA A 350 -20.87 -0.88 5.52
CA ALA A 350 -20.75 0.12 6.56
C ALA A 350 -21.99 0.29 7.45
N SER A 351 -23.20 0.04 6.93
CA SER A 351 -24.45 0.26 7.65
C SER A 351 -24.70 -0.71 8.81
N ASN A 352 -23.99 -1.84 8.84
CA ASN A 352 -24.12 -2.87 9.88
C ASN A 352 -23.08 -2.76 11.02
N LEU A 353 -22.05 -1.92 10.87
CA LEU A 353 -20.96 -1.78 11.84
C LEU A 353 -21.33 -0.82 13.00
N LYS A 354 -22.27 -1.22 13.85
CA LYS A 354 -22.68 -0.43 15.03
C LYS A 354 -21.49 -0.22 15.98
N GLN A 355 -21.40 0.97 16.58
CA GLN A 355 -20.37 1.33 17.58
C GLN A 355 -18.94 1.02 17.15
N THR A 356 -18.68 1.09 15.84
CA THR A 356 -17.40 0.75 15.24
C THR A 356 -16.88 1.97 14.50
N ARG A 357 -15.61 2.33 14.74
CA ARG A 357 -14.91 3.35 13.96
C ARG A 357 -13.88 2.63 13.10
N VAL A 358 -13.96 2.84 11.79
CA VAL A 358 -12.99 2.28 10.84
C VAL A 358 -12.34 3.36 9.99
N GLY A 359 -11.19 3.01 9.45
CA GLY A 359 -10.45 3.77 8.46
C GLY A 359 -10.07 2.89 7.26
N LEU A 360 -9.20 3.43 6.43
CA LEU A 360 -8.59 2.74 5.31
C LEU A 360 -7.07 2.80 5.47
N TRP A 361 -6.42 1.65 5.52
CA TRP A 361 -4.98 1.52 5.55
C TRP A 361 -4.46 1.13 4.17
N GLY A 362 -3.74 2.05 3.51
CA GLY A 362 -3.17 1.87 2.19
C GLY A 362 -1.65 1.84 2.22
N PHE A 363 -1.03 0.79 1.66
CA PHE A 363 0.43 0.65 1.69
C PHE A 363 1.00 -0.09 0.46
N GLY A 364 2.27 0.18 0.15
CA GLY A 364 3.01 -0.52 -0.90
C GLY A 364 4.34 0.14 -1.25
N PHE A 365 5.10 -0.49 -2.15
CA PHE A 365 6.34 0.07 -2.69
C PHE A 365 6.10 0.94 -3.92
N ASP A 366 6.77 2.09 -3.99
CA ASP A 366 6.98 2.85 -5.22
C ASP A 366 8.27 2.35 -5.90
N PHE A 367 8.12 1.81 -7.11
CA PHE A 367 9.22 1.35 -7.94
C PHE A 367 9.40 2.20 -9.19
N GLU A 368 10.65 2.43 -9.55
CA GLU A 368 11.07 2.80 -10.90
C GLU A 368 11.75 1.61 -11.55
N ASP A 369 11.02 0.92 -12.42
CA ASP A 369 11.39 -0.40 -12.94
C ASP A 369 11.72 -1.38 -11.81
N MET A 370 13.01 -1.67 -11.60
CA MET A 370 13.50 -2.59 -10.57
C MET A 370 13.98 -1.88 -9.30
N LYS A 371 14.00 -0.54 -9.29
CA LYS A 371 14.55 0.25 -8.20
C LYS A 371 13.44 0.64 -7.23
N VAL A 372 13.61 0.28 -5.96
CA VAL A 372 12.76 0.83 -4.88
C VAL A 372 13.11 2.29 -4.71
N ARG A 373 12.09 3.17 -4.74
CA ARG A 373 12.22 4.55 -4.28
C ARG A 373 11.83 4.69 -2.82
N CYS A 374 10.67 4.13 -2.44
CA CYS A 374 10.13 4.27 -1.09
C CYS A 374 9.08 3.18 -0.79
N TRP A 375 8.93 2.87 0.49
CA TRP A 375 7.71 2.25 1.03
C TRP A 375 6.77 3.37 1.47
N TYR A 376 5.55 3.39 0.93
CA TYR A 376 4.51 4.33 1.34
C TYR A 376 3.43 3.63 2.14
N GLU A 377 2.96 4.33 3.17
CA GLU A 377 1.93 3.87 4.08
C GLU A 377 1.08 5.05 4.51
N HIS A 378 -0.24 4.90 4.40
CA HIS A 378 -1.19 5.95 4.70
C HIS A 378 -2.44 5.39 5.38
N HIS A 379 -2.93 6.14 6.36
CA HIS A 379 -4.16 5.86 7.08
C HIS A 379 -5.15 6.98 6.76
N PHE A 380 -6.27 6.61 6.14
CA PHE A 380 -7.30 7.53 5.71
C PHE A 380 -8.62 7.27 6.44
N PRO A 381 -9.50 8.27 6.54
CA PRO A 381 -10.88 8.04 6.93
C PRO A 381 -11.56 7.08 5.95
N LEU A 382 -12.56 6.36 6.42
CA LEU A 382 -13.47 5.61 5.56
C LEU A 382 -14.88 6.14 5.76
N LEU A 383 -15.47 6.68 4.70
CA LEU A 383 -16.80 7.29 4.76
C LEU A 383 -17.88 6.21 4.81
N LEU A 384 -18.29 5.84 6.02
CA LEU A 384 -19.29 4.79 6.26
C LEU A 384 -20.71 5.23 5.88
N ASN A 385 -21.07 6.45 6.27
CA ASN A 385 -22.37 7.04 5.95
C ASN A 385 -22.25 7.92 4.70
N LYS A 386 -22.29 7.26 3.53
CA LYS A 386 -22.29 7.92 2.22
C LYS A 386 -23.64 8.62 2.01
N LYS A 387 -23.87 9.76 2.67
CA LYS A 387 -24.95 10.67 2.25
C LYS A 387 -24.73 10.96 0.76
N GLU A 388 -25.75 10.78 -0.08
CA GLU A 388 -25.64 10.75 -1.55
C GLU A 388 -24.87 11.96 -2.14
N ASP A 389 -24.89 13.11 -1.46
CA ASP A 389 -24.25 14.35 -1.91
C ASP A 389 -22.84 14.61 -1.33
N LEU A 390 -22.34 13.78 -0.40
CA LEU A 390 -21.06 14.03 0.27
C LEU A 390 -19.84 13.80 -0.64
N ILE A 391 -19.84 12.70 -1.39
CA ILE A 391 -18.70 12.32 -2.24
C ILE A 391 -18.47 13.35 -3.36
N PRO A 392 -19.49 13.80 -4.10
CA PRO A 392 -19.33 14.90 -5.07
C PRO A 392 -18.70 16.16 -4.45
N LYS A 393 -19.13 16.55 -3.25
CA LYS A 393 -18.58 17.71 -2.53
C LYS A 393 -17.12 17.55 -2.14
N LEU A 394 -16.72 16.38 -1.64
CA LEU A 394 -15.31 16.09 -1.36
C LEU A 394 -14.45 16.05 -2.64
N ARG A 395 -15.02 15.61 -3.78
CA ARG A 395 -14.35 15.72 -5.08
C ARG A 395 -14.12 17.18 -5.46
N LEU A 396 -15.09 18.06 -5.25
CA LEU A 396 -14.93 19.51 -5.47
C LEU A 396 -13.81 20.10 -4.59
N ALA A 397 -13.70 19.68 -3.33
CA ALA A 397 -12.63 20.11 -2.44
C ALA A 397 -11.23 19.75 -3.00
N ALA A 398 -11.06 18.52 -3.48
CA ALA A 398 -9.82 18.05 -4.09
C ALA A 398 -9.49 18.76 -5.42
N GLN A 399 -10.51 19.02 -6.24
CA GLN A 399 -10.36 19.79 -7.47
C GLN A 399 -9.96 21.24 -7.20
N ALA A 400 -10.55 21.88 -6.20
CA ALA A 400 -10.20 23.24 -5.79
C ALA A 400 -8.73 23.33 -5.33
N ALA A 401 -8.26 22.37 -4.51
CA ALA A 401 -6.86 22.32 -4.11
C ALA A 401 -5.92 22.08 -5.30
N SER A 402 -6.28 21.19 -6.23
CA SER A 402 -5.51 20.97 -7.47
C SER A 402 -5.42 22.23 -8.32
N HIS A 403 -6.51 23.00 -8.41
CA HIS A 403 -6.52 24.28 -9.10
C HIS A 403 -5.59 25.30 -8.43
N ILE A 404 -5.63 25.38 -7.10
CA ILE A 404 -4.78 26.28 -6.30
C ILE A 404 -3.30 25.91 -6.43
N LEU A 405 -2.96 24.62 -6.43
CA LEU A 405 -1.61 24.15 -6.72
C LEU A 405 -1.13 24.56 -8.12
N SER A 406 -2.02 24.51 -9.13
CA SER A 406 -1.70 25.01 -10.47
C SER A 406 -1.43 26.53 -10.50
N LEU A 407 -2.06 27.30 -9.60
CA LEU A 407 -1.78 28.74 -9.45
C LEU A 407 -0.41 28.94 -8.78
N LEU A 408 -0.11 28.16 -7.75
CA LEU A 408 1.20 28.14 -7.09
C LEU A 408 2.33 27.85 -8.07
N HIS A 409 2.20 26.82 -8.92
CA HIS A 409 3.20 26.51 -9.95
C HIS A 409 3.45 27.67 -10.90
N ARG A 410 2.38 28.31 -11.38
CA ARG A 410 2.49 29.46 -12.29
C ARG A 410 3.14 30.66 -11.59
N ALA A 411 2.77 30.93 -10.35
CA ALA A 411 3.38 31.99 -9.55
C ALA A 411 4.87 31.74 -9.32
N LEU A 412 5.25 30.54 -8.88
CA LEU A 412 6.65 30.16 -8.65
C LEU A 412 7.46 30.21 -9.94
N LYS A 413 6.90 29.74 -11.06
CA LYS A 413 7.56 29.83 -12.37
C LYS A 413 7.88 31.28 -12.75
N GLU A 414 6.93 32.19 -12.62
CA GLU A 414 7.13 33.61 -12.94
C GLU A 414 8.04 34.32 -11.93
N ALA A 415 8.04 33.91 -10.66
CA ALA A 415 8.91 34.46 -9.64
C ALA A 415 10.37 34.02 -9.81
N TRP A 416 10.62 32.72 -10.04
CA TRP A 416 11.97 32.16 -10.13
C TRP A 416 12.67 32.45 -11.46
N PHE A 417 11.93 32.62 -12.56
CA PHE A 417 12.52 32.71 -13.90
C PHE A 417 12.03 33.94 -14.67
N SER A 418 12.94 34.56 -15.43
CA SER A 418 12.59 35.59 -16.40
C SER A 418 11.91 34.98 -17.64
N GLU A 419 11.01 35.74 -18.28
CA GLU A 419 10.12 35.31 -19.38
C GLU A 419 10.82 34.61 -20.57
N LYS A 420 12.15 34.71 -20.69
CA LYS A 420 12.94 34.15 -21.80
C LYS A 420 13.28 32.66 -21.68
N LYS A 421 12.96 31.98 -20.57
CA LYS A 421 13.24 30.54 -20.40
C LYS A 421 11.98 29.68 -20.56
N THR A 422 11.88 28.98 -21.70
CA THR A 422 10.89 27.93 -21.99
C THR A 422 11.23 26.58 -21.33
N THR A 423 12.06 26.56 -20.28
CA THR A 423 12.45 25.32 -19.61
C THR A 423 11.25 24.72 -18.87
N LYS A 424 10.97 23.44 -19.13
CA LYS A 424 10.00 22.66 -18.36
C LYS A 424 10.58 22.45 -16.96
N LEU A 425 9.97 23.08 -15.97
CA LEU A 425 10.35 22.93 -14.56
C LEU A 425 9.70 21.69 -13.98
N ASP A 426 10.47 20.96 -13.18
CA ASP A 426 9.95 19.89 -12.36
C ASP A 426 9.46 20.48 -11.02
N PHE A 427 8.15 20.43 -10.81
CA PHE A 427 7.50 20.87 -9.59
C PHE A 427 7.17 19.70 -8.65
N GLY A 428 7.69 18.49 -8.89
CA GLY A 428 7.36 17.31 -8.10
C GLY A 428 7.57 17.50 -6.59
N PHE A 429 8.63 18.20 -6.17
CA PHE A 429 8.84 18.50 -4.75
C PHE A 429 7.80 19.48 -4.16
N VAL A 430 7.29 20.42 -4.96
CA VAL A 430 6.24 21.36 -4.57
C VAL A 430 4.90 20.62 -4.47
N ASP A 431 4.61 19.74 -5.43
CA ASP A 431 3.44 18.87 -5.41
C ASP A 431 3.41 18.03 -4.12
N ILE A 432 4.48 17.28 -3.85
CA ILE A 432 4.61 16.41 -2.68
C ILE A 432 4.39 17.20 -1.39
N ASP A 433 5.08 18.33 -1.24
CA ASP A 433 4.95 19.20 -0.08
C ASP A 433 3.52 19.72 0.10
N PHE A 434 2.91 20.24 -0.96
CA PHE A 434 1.58 20.83 -0.91
C PHE A 434 0.56 19.81 -0.42
N TRP A 435 0.54 18.61 -0.99
CA TRP A 435 -0.42 17.59 -0.62
C TRP A 435 -0.20 17.05 0.80
N ASN A 436 1.06 16.81 1.19
CA ASN A 436 1.39 16.35 2.55
C ASN A 436 1.05 17.41 3.60
N LYS A 437 1.48 18.66 3.40
CA LYS A 437 1.23 19.76 4.36
C LYS A 437 -0.25 20.11 4.47
N THR A 438 -1.06 19.87 3.44
CA THR A 438 -2.51 20.15 3.46
C THR A 438 -3.37 18.98 3.97
N GLN A 439 -2.79 17.78 4.12
CA GLN A 439 -3.55 16.57 4.51
C GLN A 439 -4.35 16.74 5.81
N HIS A 440 -3.73 17.26 6.87
CA HIS A 440 -4.44 17.46 8.15
C HIS A 440 -5.65 18.40 8.03
N ARG A 441 -5.58 19.39 7.13
CA ARG A 441 -6.69 20.32 6.87
C ARG A 441 -7.85 19.59 6.19
N PHE A 442 -7.53 18.72 5.23
CA PHE A 442 -8.52 17.91 4.53
C PHE A 442 -9.19 16.91 5.47
N LEU A 443 -8.42 16.21 6.30
CA LEU A 443 -8.96 15.29 7.30
C LEU A 443 -9.90 16.00 8.29
N ARG A 444 -9.57 17.24 8.67
CA ARG A 444 -10.44 18.09 9.49
C ARG A 444 -11.72 18.50 8.76
N LEU A 445 -11.65 18.79 7.45
CA LEU A 445 -12.83 19.04 6.63
C LEU A 445 -13.76 17.82 6.63
N VAL A 446 -13.22 16.63 6.35
CA VAL A 446 -13.98 15.37 6.35
C VAL A 446 -14.68 15.17 7.70
N ARG A 447 -13.94 15.26 8.81
CA ARG A 447 -14.50 15.08 10.15
C ARG A 447 -15.64 16.04 10.45
N LYS A 448 -15.48 17.33 10.12
CA LYS A 448 -16.54 18.33 10.36
C LYS A 448 -17.81 18.04 9.58
N ILE A 449 -17.67 17.49 8.37
CA ILE A 449 -18.84 17.08 7.58
C ILE A 449 -19.51 15.84 8.19
N GLU A 450 -18.73 14.87 8.67
CA GLU A 450 -19.25 13.70 9.39
C GLU A 450 -19.99 14.08 10.68
N GLU A 451 -19.52 15.12 11.38
CA GLU A 451 -20.17 15.74 12.55
C GLU A 451 -21.49 16.48 12.20
N GLY A 452 -21.86 16.55 10.92
CA GLY A 452 -23.14 17.11 10.46
C GLY A 452 -23.12 18.61 10.17
N GLN A 453 -21.95 19.26 10.13
CA GLN A 453 -21.85 20.67 9.71
C GLN A 453 -22.16 20.82 8.21
N ASP A 454 -22.63 22.00 7.82
CA ASP A 454 -23.01 22.29 6.43
C ASP A 454 -21.80 22.15 5.47
N PRO A 455 -21.84 21.20 4.52
CA PRO A 455 -20.76 21.01 3.57
C PRO A 455 -20.45 22.23 2.70
N ASP A 456 -21.45 23.03 2.33
CA ASP A 456 -21.26 24.14 1.39
C ASP A 456 -20.54 25.33 2.04
N GLU A 457 -20.89 25.66 3.28
CA GLU A 457 -20.12 26.61 4.09
C GLU A 457 -18.67 26.13 4.32
N LEU A 458 -18.49 24.84 4.62
CA LEU A 458 -17.17 24.25 4.84
C LEU A 458 -16.30 24.26 3.57
N LEU A 459 -16.87 23.99 2.40
CA LEU A 459 -16.16 24.07 1.11
C LEU A 459 -15.71 25.49 0.79
N SER A 460 -16.52 26.50 1.10
CA SER A 460 -16.15 27.90 0.93
C SER A 460 -14.97 28.28 1.84
N LYS A 461 -15.00 27.85 3.11
CA LYS A 461 -13.88 28.02 4.04
C LYS A 461 -12.63 27.26 3.58
N TRP A 462 -12.81 26.04 3.09
CA TRP A 462 -11.74 25.20 2.55
C TRP A 462 -10.99 25.88 1.40
N GLN A 463 -11.71 26.43 0.42
CA GLN A 463 -11.08 27.14 -0.71
C GLN A 463 -10.23 28.31 -0.23
N LYS A 464 -10.74 29.10 0.73
CA LYS A 464 -9.99 30.21 1.32
C LYS A 464 -8.75 29.74 2.08
N GLU A 465 -8.86 28.67 2.86
CA GLU A 465 -7.73 28.08 3.58
C GLU A 465 -6.63 27.58 2.63
N MET A 466 -7.00 26.87 1.56
CA MET A 466 -6.06 26.39 0.54
C MET A 466 -5.37 27.54 -0.18
N TRP A 467 -6.11 28.61 -0.50
CA TRP A 467 -5.54 29.79 -1.14
C TRP A 467 -4.53 30.50 -0.23
N LEU A 468 -4.86 30.66 1.06
CA LEU A 468 -3.96 31.25 2.05
C LEU A 468 -2.70 30.40 2.21
N PHE A 469 -2.87 29.08 2.28
CA PHE A 469 -1.74 28.15 2.34
C PHE A 469 -0.83 28.28 1.12
N ALA A 470 -1.37 28.26 -0.09
CA ALA A 470 -0.57 28.38 -1.31
C ALA A 470 0.14 29.74 -1.42
N ARG A 471 -0.50 30.83 -0.97
CA ARG A 471 0.12 32.15 -0.92
C ARG A 471 1.31 32.17 0.06
N GLN A 472 1.15 31.56 1.23
CA GLN A 472 2.23 31.45 2.22
C GLN A 472 3.36 30.55 1.72
N ASP A 473 3.05 29.38 1.16
CA ASP A 473 4.04 28.45 0.60
C ASP A 473 4.79 29.08 -0.60
N PHE A 474 4.13 29.94 -1.38
CA PHE A 474 4.81 30.78 -2.37
C PHE A 474 5.83 31.72 -1.71
N ASP A 475 5.42 32.50 -0.71
CA ASP A 475 6.28 33.47 -0.02
C ASP A 475 7.50 32.76 0.61
N ASP A 476 7.28 31.65 1.32
CA ASP A 476 8.33 30.86 1.96
C ASP A 476 9.37 30.32 0.96
N ARG A 477 8.97 30.05 -0.29
CA ARG A 477 9.83 29.48 -1.34
C ARG A 477 10.60 30.52 -2.14
N VAL A 478 10.06 31.73 -2.31
CA VAL A 478 10.71 32.79 -3.09
C VAL A 478 11.62 33.67 -2.22
N PHE A 479 11.38 33.73 -0.91
CA PHE A 479 12.20 34.48 0.05
C PHE A 479 13.10 33.56 0.90
N THR A 480 13.74 32.55 0.27
CA THR A 480 14.53 31.52 0.96
C THR A 480 15.97 31.94 1.26
N ASN A 481 16.58 32.78 0.44
CA ASN A 481 17.99 33.15 0.57
C ASN A 481 18.14 34.68 0.77
N PRO A 482 18.52 35.15 1.96
CA PRO A 482 18.72 36.59 2.21
C PRO A 482 19.95 37.17 1.50
N TYR A 483 20.83 36.33 0.96
CA TYR A 483 22.08 36.74 0.31
C TYR A 483 22.02 36.70 -1.22
N GLU A 484 20.99 36.11 -1.81
CA GLU A 484 20.77 36.16 -3.26
C GLU A 484 19.85 37.33 -3.61
N PRO A 485 20.23 38.21 -4.55
CA PRO A 485 19.37 39.30 -4.99
C PRO A 485 18.14 38.72 -5.70
N VAL A 486 17.02 38.72 -4.99
CA VAL A 486 15.70 38.41 -5.55
C VAL A 486 15.20 39.63 -6.32
N ASP A 487 14.73 39.41 -7.54
CA ASP A 487 14.01 40.43 -8.32
C ASP A 487 12.64 40.68 -7.66
N LEU A 488 12.63 41.61 -6.69
CA LEU A 488 11.46 41.90 -5.86
C LEU A 488 10.27 42.36 -6.70
N GLU A 489 10.50 43.11 -7.77
CA GLU A 489 9.43 43.57 -8.66
C GLU A 489 8.76 42.37 -9.33
N ARG A 490 9.56 41.44 -9.88
CA ARG A 490 9.05 40.22 -10.50
C ARG A 490 8.30 39.34 -9.50
N VAL A 491 8.89 39.08 -8.33
CA VAL A 491 8.27 38.26 -7.29
C VAL A 491 6.95 38.86 -6.83
N MET A 492 6.92 40.17 -6.55
CA MET A 492 5.70 40.84 -6.10
C MET A 492 4.64 40.94 -7.21
N THR A 493 5.04 41.07 -8.47
CA THR A 493 4.14 41.02 -9.63
C THR A 493 3.50 39.65 -9.77
N ALA A 494 4.29 38.57 -9.72
CA ALA A 494 3.78 37.20 -9.76
C ALA A 494 2.84 36.93 -8.58
N ARG A 495 3.24 37.32 -7.37
CA ARG A 495 2.42 37.20 -6.16
C ARG A 495 1.07 37.90 -6.32
N LYS A 496 1.09 39.16 -6.77
CA LYS A 496 -0.13 39.95 -6.98
C LYS A 496 -1.02 39.32 -8.04
N LYS A 497 -0.45 38.86 -9.16
CA LYS A 497 -1.20 38.27 -10.29
C LYS A 497 -1.99 37.02 -9.89
N TYR A 498 -1.39 36.12 -9.12
CA TYR A 498 -1.99 34.82 -8.76
C TYR A 498 -2.70 34.81 -7.40
N PHE A 499 -2.31 35.70 -6.47
CA PHE A 499 -2.82 35.75 -5.10
C PHE A 499 -3.40 37.12 -4.71
N THR A 500 -4.17 37.74 -5.59
CA THR A 500 -5.14 38.81 -5.21
C THR A 500 -6.57 38.29 -5.28
N THR A 501 -7.34 38.58 -4.25
CA THR A 501 -8.78 38.32 -4.19
C THR A 501 -9.54 39.21 -5.19
N SER A 502 -10.75 38.81 -5.58
CA SER A 502 -11.61 39.61 -6.47
C SER A 502 -11.93 40.99 -5.88
N ALA A 503 -12.10 41.10 -4.56
CA ALA A 503 -12.31 42.37 -3.87
C ALA A 503 -11.06 43.27 -3.92
N GLU A 504 -9.86 42.71 -3.75
CA GLU A 504 -8.61 43.45 -3.93
C GLU A 504 -8.39 43.87 -5.39
N LYS A 505 -8.81 43.06 -6.37
CA LYS A 505 -8.78 43.42 -7.79
C LYS A 505 -9.75 44.56 -8.12
N GLN A 506 -10.98 44.52 -7.60
CA GLN A 506 -11.97 45.59 -7.77
C GLN A 506 -11.49 46.89 -7.13
N ASN A 507 -10.97 46.84 -5.90
CA ASN A 507 -10.40 48.02 -5.24
C ASN A 507 -9.16 48.57 -5.96
N ALA A 508 -8.31 47.69 -6.50
CA ALA A 508 -7.15 48.11 -7.29
C ALA A 508 -7.55 48.74 -8.63
N ASN A 509 -8.61 48.24 -9.28
CA ASN A 509 -9.16 48.85 -10.50
C ASN A 509 -9.79 50.21 -10.20
N ALA A 510 -10.62 50.32 -9.16
CA ALA A 510 -11.21 51.57 -8.73
C ALA A 510 -10.15 52.62 -8.32
N ALA A 511 -9.05 52.19 -7.70
CA ALA A 511 -7.92 53.08 -7.39
C ALA A 511 -7.11 53.48 -8.63
N ARG A 512 -7.09 52.66 -9.69
CA ARG A 512 -6.47 52.97 -10.98
C ARG A 512 -7.31 53.97 -11.78
N GLU A 513 -8.63 53.76 -11.82
CA GLU A 513 -9.60 54.67 -12.42
C GLU A 513 -9.52 56.05 -11.75
N LYS A 514 -9.53 56.12 -10.42
CA LYS A 514 -9.36 57.38 -9.68
C LYS A 514 -8.01 58.08 -9.92
N LYS A 515 -6.95 57.33 -10.25
CA LYS A 515 -5.64 57.90 -10.60
C LYS A 515 -5.57 58.37 -12.05
N GLN A 516 -6.31 57.75 -12.96
CA GLN A 516 -6.47 58.22 -14.33
C GLN A 516 -7.36 59.47 -14.38
N GLU A 517 -8.47 59.49 -13.64
CA GLU A 517 -9.35 60.65 -13.49
C GLU A 517 -8.66 61.86 -12.80
N ALA A 518 -7.61 61.61 -12.01
CA ALA A 518 -6.82 62.68 -11.38
C ALA A 518 -5.57 63.09 -12.19
N ALA A 519 -5.29 62.41 -13.30
CA ALA A 519 -4.19 62.70 -14.21
C ALA A 519 -4.66 63.33 -15.54
N GLU A 520 -5.96 63.27 -15.82
CA GLU A 520 -6.70 64.16 -16.72
C GLU A 520 -7.05 65.47 -15.99
#